data_AF-A0ABD6Q3J9-F1
#
_entry.id   AF-A0ABD6Q3J9-F1
#
_cell.length_a   1.000
_cell.length_b   1.000
_cell.length_c   1.000
_cell.angle_alpha   90.00
_cell.angle_beta   90.00
_cell.angle_gamma   90.00
#
_symmetry.space_group_name_H-M   'P 1'
#
loop_
_entity.id
_entity.type
_entity.pdbx_description
1 polymer ?
#
loop_
_entity_poly.entity_id
_entity_poly.type
_entity_poly.pdbx_seq_one_letter_code
_entity_poly.pdbx_strand_id
1 'polypeptide(L)'
;MKPVSINTILAAVEILGAQECVDDEIEKRVRALVEDDTTMRRLVDIIPEAFGLVVASHLPSASGMTLPDTFSVQDESGAWRSVPITREPIFVAALEIAQHIFHSGPRHVLRNNAERSSIFAAVSKALNSGDSLEGSTLGGPAFLGLSISLYS
;
A
#
# COMPACT_ATOMS: atom_id res chain seq x y z
N MET A 1 -5.97 16.74 7.82
CA MET A 1 -4.88 15.74 7.78
C MET A 1 -3.55 16.45 7.87
N LYS A 2 -2.61 16.03 8.73
CA LYS A 2 -1.26 16.63 8.77
C LYS A 2 -0.49 16.24 7.50
N PRO A 3 0.17 17.19 6.80
CA PRO A 3 1.04 16.87 5.68
C PRO A 3 2.22 16.00 6.13
N VAL A 4 2.56 14.99 5.34
CA VAL A 4 3.75 14.16 5.54
C VAL A 4 4.76 14.52 4.47
N SER A 5 6.01 14.79 4.87
CA SER A 5 7.04 15.17 3.91
C SER A 5 7.41 13.98 3.01
N ILE A 6 7.81 14.25 1.76
CA ILE A 6 8.28 13.20 0.86
C ILE A 6 9.50 12.45 1.42
N ASN A 7 10.39 13.15 2.14
CA ASN A 7 11.54 12.54 2.79
C ASN A 7 11.13 11.55 3.88
N THR A 8 10.06 11.84 4.63
CA THR A 8 9.49 10.93 5.61
C THR A 8 8.93 9.67 4.95
N ILE A 9 8.24 9.82 3.81
CA ILE A 9 7.68 8.69 3.05
C ILE A 9 8.81 7.83 2.48
N LEU A 10 9.84 8.44 1.89
CA LEU A 10 11.02 7.73 1.40
C LEU A 10 11.74 6.95 2.53
N ALA A 11 11.95 7.58 3.68
CA ALA A 11 12.55 6.90 4.83
C ALA A 11 11.70 5.72 5.30
N ALA A 12 10.37 5.86 5.33
CA ALA A 12 9.46 4.77 5.68
C ALA A 12 9.53 3.62 4.65
N VAL A 13 9.56 3.93 3.34
CA VAL A 13 9.74 2.95 2.26
C VAL A 13 11.02 2.14 2.45
N GLU A 14 12.13 2.80 2.77
CA GLU A 14 13.42 2.15 3.00
C GLU A 14 13.40 1.26 4.25
N ILE A 15 12.83 1.76 5.35
CA ILE A 15 12.72 0.98 6.60
C ILE A 15 11.88 -0.27 6.39
N LEU A 16 10.70 -0.14 5.76
CA LEU A 16 9.82 -1.26 5.44
C LEU A 16 10.50 -2.21 4.45
N GLY A 17 11.23 -1.68 3.47
CA GLY A 17 11.93 -2.47 2.46
C GLY A 17 13.19 -3.19 2.95
N ALA A 18 13.73 -2.84 4.12
CA ALA A 18 15.03 -3.31 4.57
C ALA A 18 15.08 -4.79 4.94
N GLN A 19 13.95 -5.39 5.35
CA GLN A 19 13.87 -6.80 5.72
C GLN A 19 12.57 -7.43 5.16
N GLU A 20 12.51 -8.76 5.13
CA GLU A 20 11.36 -9.52 4.59
C GLU A 20 10.19 -9.60 5.59
N CYS A 21 10.47 -9.77 6.89
CA CYS A 21 9.45 -9.83 7.93
C CYS A 21 9.26 -8.44 8.58
N VAL A 22 8.05 -8.11 9.05
CA VAL A 22 7.85 -7.01 10.01
C VAL A 22 8.00 -7.59 11.40
N ASP A 23 8.97 -7.11 12.14
CA ASP A 23 9.03 -7.28 13.59
C ASP A 23 8.70 -5.96 14.28
N ASP A 24 8.57 -6.02 15.61
CA ASP A 24 8.38 -4.84 16.46
C ASP A 24 9.48 -3.77 16.26
N GLU A 25 10.63 -4.14 15.70
CA GLU A 25 11.73 -3.22 15.44
C GLU A 25 11.44 -2.32 14.22
N ILE A 26 10.89 -2.87 13.14
CA ILE A 26 10.47 -2.09 11.97
C ILE A 26 9.39 -1.07 12.37
N GLU A 27 8.37 -1.49 13.11
CA GLU A 27 7.32 -0.57 13.56
C GLU A 27 7.90 0.53 14.45
N LYS A 28 8.83 0.22 15.36
CA LYS A 28 9.55 1.22 16.17
C LYS A 28 10.35 2.20 15.33
N ARG A 29 11.00 1.74 14.27
CA ARG A 29 11.78 2.60 13.36
C ARG A 29 10.90 3.52 12.54
N VAL A 30 9.78 3.03 12.01
CA VAL A 30 8.80 3.88 11.31
C VAL A 30 8.14 4.85 12.29
N ARG A 31 7.81 4.39 13.50
CA ARG A 31 7.28 5.23 14.59
C ARG A 31 8.18 6.41 14.89
N ALA A 32 9.50 6.23 14.89
CA ALA A 32 10.45 7.30 15.17
C ALA A 32 10.44 8.43 14.11
N LEU A 33 9.78 8.25 12.96
CA LEU A 33 9.66 9.26 11.92
C LEU A 33 8.52 10.26 12.14
N VAL A 34 7.54 9.95 12.99
CA VAL A 34 6.30 10.71 13.13
C VAL A 34 5.78 10.74 14.57
N GLU A 35 5.06 11.80 14.92
CA GLU A 35 4.62 12.02 16.31
C GLU A 35 3.28 11.35 16.64
N ASP A 36 2.43 11.09 15.64
CA ASP A 36 1.06 10.62 15.86
C ASP A 36 0.78 9.23 15.28
N ASP A 37 -0.10 8.49 15.99
CA ASP A 37 -0.49 7.12 15.66
C ASP A 37 -1.16 6.99 14.31
N THR A 38 -2.00 7.96 13.93
CA THR A 38 -2.71 7.92 12.66
C THR A 38 -1.74 7.99 11.49
N THR A 39 -0.77 8.90 11.54
CA THR A 39 0.24 9.03 10.48
C THR A 39 1.16 7.83 10.44
N MET A 40 1.58 7.29 11.60
CA MET A 40 2.37 6.06 11.64
C MET A 40 1.60 4.91 10.98
N ARG A 41 0.32 4.72 11.32
CA ARG A 41 -0.50 3.65 10.73
C ARG A 41 -0.65 3.81 9.23
N ARG A 42 -0.85 5.04 8.75
CA ARG A 42 -0.90 5.32 7.31
C ARG A 42 0.42 4.97 6.61
N LEU A 43 1.58 5.27 7.20
CA LEU A 43 2.86 4.87 6.61
C LEU A 43 3.00 3.35 6.53
N VAL A 44 2.70 2.63 7.61
CA VAL A 44 2.87 1.17 7.69
C VAL A 44 1.90 0.43 6.79
N ASP A 45 0.63 0.84 6.75
CA ASP A 45 -0.41 0.10 6.03
C ASP A 45 -0.48 0.48 4.55
N ILE A 46 -0.26 1.74 4.20
CA ILE A 46 -0.57 2.25 2.86
C ILE A 46 0.61 2.10 1.90
N ILE A 47 1.84 2.28 2.40
CA ILE A 47 3.04 2.16 1.56
C ILE A 47 3.13 0.77 0.89
N PRO A 48 2.96 -0.36 1.62
CA PRO A 48 2.95 -1.67 0.98
C PRO A 48 1.94 -1.78 -0.15
N GLU A 49 0.72 -1.26 0.02
CA GLU A 49 -0.33 -1.37 -0.99
C GLU A 49 0.01 -0.62 -2.28
N ALA A 50 0.65 0.53 -2.19
CA ALA A 50 1.14 1.22 -3.39
C ALA A 50 2.18 0.38 -4.15
N PHE A 51 3.08 -0.28 -3.43
CA PHE A 51 4.08 -1.17 -4.03
C PHE A 51 3.45 -2.43 -4.64
N GLY A 52 2.51 -3.05 -3.93
CA GLY A 52 1.78 -4.20 -4.42
C GLY A 52 0.94 -3.87 -5.66
N LEU A 53 0.33 -2.68 -5.71
CA LEU A 53 -0.38 -2.20 -6.88
C LEU A 53 0.55 -2.02 -8.09
N VAL A 54 1.73 -1.43 -7.91
CA VAL A 54 2.73 -1.32 -8.98
C VAL A 54 3.13 -2.70 -9.48
N VAL A 55 3.46 -3.64 -8.59
CA VAL A 55 3.83 -5.00 -9.01
C VAL A 55 2.68 -5.66 -9.76
N ALA A 56 1.45 -5.63 -9.22
CA ALA A 56 0.27 -6.21 -9.85
C ALA A 56 0.02 -5.65 -11.26
N SER A 57 0.15 -4.33 -11.44
CA SER A 57 -0.04 -3.66 -12.75
C SER A 57 0.99 -4.06 -13.82
N HIS A 58 2.13 -4.62 -13.43
CA HIS A 58 3.19 -5.05 -14.35
C HIS A 58 3.25 -6.57 -14.52
N LEU A 59 2.37 -7.34 -13.88
CA LEU A 59 2.31 -8.78 -14.08
C LEU A 59 1.57 -9.09 -15.40
N PRO A 60 2.21 -9.79 -16.37
CA PRO A 60 1.55 -10.15 -17.62
C PRO A 60 0.25 -10.94 -17.39
N SER A 61 0.26 -11.85 -16.41
CA SER A 61 -0.89 -12.68 -16.03
C SER A 61 -2.03 -11.90 -15.36
N ALA A 62 -1.84 -10.62 -15.04
CA ALA A 62 -2.85 -9.73 -14.46
C ALA A 62 -3.25 -8.59 -15.41
N SER A 63 -2.77 -8.59 -16.67
CA SER A 63 -2.97 -7.48 -17.61
C SER A 63 -4.42 -7.22 -18.01
N GLY A 64 -5.28 -8.24 -18.01
CA GLY A 64 -6.73 -8.11 -18.25
C GLY A 64 -7.58 -7.86 -17.01
N MET A 65 -6.96 -7.66 -15.84
CA MET A 65 -7.66 -7.41 -14.57
C MET A 65 -7.90 -5.90 -14.37
N THR A 66 -9.08 -5.54 -13.87
CA THR A 66 -9.34 -4.18 -13.39
C THR A 66 -8.71 -4.00 -12.01
N LEU A 67 -7.74 -3.09 -11.92
CA LEU A 67 -7.05 -2.74 -10.67
C LEU A 67 -7.88 -1.77 -9.83
N PRO A 68 -7.70 -1.77 -8.49
CA PRO A 68 -8.43 -0.85 -7.63
C PRO A 68 -7.98 0.59 -7.84
N ASP A 69 -8.95 1.50 -7.89
CA ASP A 69 -8.78 2.96 -7.88
C ASP A 69 -9.21 3.59 -6.54
N THR A 70 -9.72 2.75 -5.63
CA THR A 70 -10.24 3.11 -4.32
C THR A 70 -9.68 2.21 -3.23
N PHE A 71 -9.77 2.64 -1.98
CA PHE A 71 -9.58 1.84 -0.77
C PHE A 71 -10.79 2.02 0.15
N SER A 72 -10.92 1.17 1.16
CA SER A 72 -12.03 1.22 2.11
C SER A 72 -11.57 1.60 3.52
N VAL A 73 -12.33 2.47 4.18
CA VAL A 73 -12.16 2.87 5.60
C VAL A 73 -13.51 2.89 6.31
N GLN A 74 -13.53 2.94 7.64
CA GLN A 74 -14.78 2.96 8.40
C GLN A 74 -15.22 4.38 8.75
N ASP A 75 -16.53 4.61 8.74
CA ASP A 75 -17.13 5.80 9.35
C ASP A 75 -17.36 5.61 10.86
N GLU A 76 -17.87 6.65 11.55
CA GLU A 76 -18.13 6.63 12.99
C GLU A 76 -19.15 5.55 13.41
N SER A 77 -19.99 5.07 12.47
CA SER A 77 -20.93 3.97 12.71
C SER A 77 -20.31 2.59 12.48
N GLY A 78 -19.04 2.53 12.06
CA GLY A 78 -18.34 1.29 11.68
C GLY A 78 -18.64 0.82 10.26
N ALA A 79 -19.42 1.57 9.47
CA ALA A 79 -19.75 1.20 8.10
C ALA A 79 -18.56 1.49 7.17
N TRP A 80 -18.28 0.55 6.26
CA TRP A 80 -17.22 0.70 5.27
C TRP A 80 -17.60 1.69 4.18
N ARG A 81 -16.70 2.62 3.89
CA ARG A 81 -16.81 3.65 2.85
C ARG A 81 -15.63 3.55 1.90
N SER A 82 -15.93 3.65 0.61
CA SER A 82 -14.92 3.69 -0.44
C SER A 82 -14.39 5.11 -0.61
N VAL A 83 -13.07 5.24 -0.73
CA VAL A 83 -12.34 6.49 -0.90
C VAL A 83 -11.41 6.35 -2.10
N PRO A 84 -11.40 7.31 -3.05
CA PRO A 84 -10.43 7.31 -4.14
C PRO A 84 -8.99 7.32 -3.62
N ILE A 85 -8.11 6.52 -4.21
CA ILE A 85 -6.67 6.48 -3.86
C ILE A 85 -6.04 7.87 -3.93
N THR A 86 -6.50 8.70 -4.86
CA THR A 86 -6.04 10.09 -5.05
C THR A 86 -6.32 11.01 -3.86
N ARG A 87 -7.17 10.61 -2.91
CA ARG A 87 -7.46 11.35 -1.67
C ARG A 87 -6.46 11.05 -0.55
N GLU A 88 -5.55 10.10 -0.73
CA GLU A 88 -4.55 9.72 0.26
C GLU A 88 -3.13 10.10 -0.24
N PRO A 89 -2.57 11.23 0.23
CA PRO A 89 -1.27 11.72 -0.23
C PRO A 89 -0.11 10.75 -0.07
N ILE A 90 -0.12 9.92 0.99
CA ILE A 90 0.91 8.89 1.21
C ILE A 90 0.81 7.82 0.12
N PHE A 91 -0.40 7.39 -0.25
CA PHE A 91 -0.59 6.43 -1.33
C PHE A 91 -0.06 7.00 -2.65
N VAL A 92 -0.45 8.23 -3.00
CA VAL A 92 -0.01 8.88 -4.24
C VAL A 92 1.52 8.98 -4.32
N ALA A 93 2.16 9.49 -3.26
CA ALA A 93 3.61 9.60 -3.22
C ALA A 93 4.31 8.23 -3.24
N ALA A 94 3.79 7.26 -2.48
CA ALA A 94 4.35 5.90 -2.46
C ALA A 94 4.20 5.21 -3.82
N LEU A 95 3.13 5.49 -4.58
CA LEU A 95 2.92 4.96 -5.93
C LEU A 95 3.99 5.49 -6.90
N GLU A 96 4.28 6.79 -6.86
CA GLU A 96 5.36 7.40 -7.66
C GLU A 96 6.73 6.81 -7.30
N ILE A 97 7.02 6.65 -6.00
CA ILE A 97 8.26 6.03 -5.51
C ILE A 97 8.34 4.58 -5.98
N ALA A 98 7.27 3.80 -5.83
CA ALA A 98 7.21 2.40 -6.23
C ALA A 98 7.43 2.24 -7.73
N GLN A 99 6.83 3.10 -8.56
CA GLN A 99 7.07 3.10 -10.01
C GLN A 99 8.54 3.39 -10.32
N HIS A 100 9.16 4.37 -9.67
CA HIS A 100 10.58 4.65 -9.88
C HIS A 100 11.46 3.44 -9.49
N ILE A 101 11.21 2.84 -8.32
CA ILE A 101 11.97 1.69 -7.84
C ILE A 101 11.75 0.46 -8.74
N PHE A 102 10.53 0.26 -9.26
CA PHE A 102 10.22 -0.82 -10.19
C PHE A 102 11.10 -0.75 -11.45
N HIS A 103 11.39 0.44 -11.96
CA HIS A 103 12.20 0.58 -13.18
C HIS A 103 13.70 0.60 -12.90
N SER A 104 14.14 1.21 -11.80
CA SER A 104 15.58 1.55 -11.62
C SER A 104 16.10 1.42 -10.20
N GLY A 105 15.27 1.02 -9.24
CA GLY A 105 15.65 0.96 -7.82
C GLY A 105 16.07 -0.42 -7.33
N PRO A 106 16.39 -0.52 -6.02
CA PRO A 106 16.77 -1.77 -5.39
C PRO A 106 15.62 -2.79 -5.37
N ARG A 107 15.85 -3.97 -5.98
CA ARG A 107 14.83 -5.03 -6.12
C ARG A 107 14.29 -5.54 -4.78
N HIS A 108 15.12 -5.59 -3.74
CA HIS A 108 14.69 -6.05 -2.42
C HIS A 108 13.70 -5.08 -1.77
N VAL A 109 13.88 -3.75 -1.93
CA VAL A 109 12.92 -2.77 -1.41
C VAL A 109 11.56 -2.92 -2.08
N LEU A 110 11.54 -3.11 -3.41
CA LEU A 110 10.31 -3.37 -4.16
C LEU A 110 9.62 -4.63 -3.66
N ARG A 111 10.35 -5.75 -3.65
CA ARG A 111 9.84 -7.07 -3.27
C ARG A 111 9.28 -7.04 -1.85
N ASN A 112 10.09 -6.60 -0.89
CA ASN A 112 9.74 -6.68 0.51
C ASN A 112 8.53 -5.78 0.84
N ASN A 113 8.42 -4.58 0.24
CA ASN A 113 7.21 -3.77 0.40
C ASN A 113 5.99 -4.42 -0.27
N ALA A 114 6.12 -4.93 -1.49
CA ALA A 114 5.01 -5.57 -2.21
C ALA A 114 4.53 -6.86 -1.52
N GLU A 115 5.41 -7.67 -0.93
CA GLU A 115 5.03 -8.89 -0.21
C GLU A 115 4.17 -8.62 1.04
N ARG A 116 4.17 -7.39 1.55
CA ARG A 116 3.30 -6.95 2.66
C ARG A 116 1.94 -6.44 2.21
N SER A 117 1.73 -6.27 0.91
CA SER A 117 0.48 -5.76 0.34
C SER A 117 -0.60 -6.82 0.30
N SER A 118 -1.80 -6.46 0.74
CA SER A 118 -3.00 -7.25 0.51
C SER A 118 -3.40 -7.33 -0.96
N ILE A 119 -3.19 -6.26 -1.75
CA ILE A 119 -3.37 -6.26 -3.21
C ILE A 119 -2.51 -7.35 -3.84
N PHE A 120 -1.20 -7.34 -3.58
CA PHE A 120 -0.28 -8.32 -4.16
C PHE A 120 -0.57 -9.75 -3.65
N ALA A 121 -0.91 -9.90 -2.37
CA ALA A 121 -1.30 -11.18 -1.81
C ALA A 121 -2.54 -11.77 -2.48
N ALA A 122 -3.57 -10.95 -2.76
CA ALA A 122 -4.79 -11.39 -3.45
C ALA A 122 -4.50 -11.87 -4.88
N VAL A 123 -3.72 -11.09 -5.64
CA VAL A 123 -3.28 -11.45 -6.99
C VAL A 123 -2.47 -12.74 -6.99
N SER A 124 -1.47 -12.82 -6.11
CA SER A 124 -0.61 -14.01 -5.98
C SER A 124 -1.42 -15.26 -5.61
N LYS A 125 -2.38 -15.13 -4.70
CA LYS A 125 -3.25 -16.24 -4.29
C LYS A 125 -4.07 -16.79 -5.46
N ALA A 126 -4.69 -15.92 -6.24
CA ALA A 126 -5.48 -16.33 -7.41
C ALA A 126 -4.61 -17.02 -8.46
N LEU A 127 -3.46 -16.42 -8.82
CA LEU A 127 -2.53 -17.00 -9.80
C LEU A 127 -1.96 -18.35 -9.33
N ASN A 128 -1.59 -18.47 -8.05
CA ASN A 128 -1.09 -19.72 -7.48
C ASN A 128 -2.17 -20.82 -7.41
N SER A 129 -3.45 -20.45 -7.44
CA SER A 129 -4.56 -21.40 -7.52
C SER A 129 -4.86 -21.85 -8.96
N GLY A 130 -4.14 -21.31 -9.95
CA GLY A 130 -4.35 -21.59 -11.37
C GLY A 130 -5.49 -20.79 -12.00
N ASP A 131 -6.05 -19.81 -11.28
CA ASP A 131 -7.14 -18.98 -11.79
C ASP A 131 -6.65 -18.00 -12.86
N SER A 132 -7.52 -17.71 -13.82
CA SER A 132 -7.32 -16.59 -14.75
C SER A 132 -7.83 -15.29 -14.12
N LEU A 133 -7.07 -14.22 -14.29
CA LEU A 133 -7.47 -12.87 -13.85
C LEU A 133 -8.15 -12.06 -14.97
N GLU A 134 -8.30 -12.63 -16.16
CA GLU A 134 -8.88 -11.95 -17.32
C GLU A 134 -10.33 -11.50 -17.04
N GLY A 135 -10.60 -10.21 -17.22
CA GLY A 135 -11.93 -9.62 -16.99
C GLY A 135 -12.36 -9.54 -15.51
N SER A 136 -11.50 -9.93 -14.57
CA SER A 136 -11.78 -9.84 -13.14
C SER A 136 -11.61 -8.41 -12.61
N THR A 137 -12.20 -8.11 -11.46
CA THR A 137 -12.02 -6.83 -10.76
C THR A 137 -11.43 -7.10 -9.39
N LEU A 138 -10.30 -6.46 -9.09
CA LEU A 138 -9.67 -6.53 -7.79
C LEU A 138 -10.23 -5.43 -6.89
N GLY A 139 -10.75 -5.84 -5.73
CA GLY A 139 -11.15 -4.91 -4.68
C GLY A 139 -9.96 -4.16 -4.09
N GLY A 140 -10.18 -2.91 -3.68
CA GLY A 140 -9.17 -2.11 -2.99
C GLY A 140 -8.87 -2.62 -1.58
N PRO A 141 -7.73 -2.20 -1.00
CA PRO A 141 -7.38 -2.55 0.37
C PRO A 141 -8.35 -1.92 1.36
N ALA A 142 -8.55 -2.57 2.51
CA ALA A 142 -9.36 -2.07 3.60
C ALA A 142 -8.45 -1.71 4.78
N PHE A 143 -8.43 -0.44 5.17
CA PHE A 143 -7.57 0.04 6.25
C PHE A 143 -8.34 0.15 7.56
N LEU A 144 -8.06 -0.77 8.48
CA LEU A 144 -8.59 -0.74 9.84
C LEU A 144 -7.95 0.40 10.65
N GLY A 145 -8.74 1.08 11.46
CA GLY A 145 -8.25 2.18 12.32
C GLY A 145 -8.06 3.53 11.63
N LEU A 146 -8.30 3.61 10.31
CA LEU A 146 -8.42 4.89 9.61
C LEU A 146 -9.91 5.26 9.47
N SER A 147 -10.24 6.51 9.81
CA SER A 147 -11.61 7.03 9.71
C SER A 147 -11.85 7.72 8.38
N ILE A 148 -13.05 7.59 7.83
CA ILE A 148 -13.50 8.36 6.64
C ILE A 148 -13.32 9.86 6.82
N SER A 149 -13.43 10.38 8.05
CA SER A 149 -13.33 11.80 8.35
C SER A 149 -11.98 12.40 7.95
N LEU A 150 -10.94 11.56 7.85
CA LEU A 150 -9.61 11.96 7.38
C LEU A 150 -9.60 12.45 5.92
N TYR A 151 -10.56 11.99 5.10
CA TYR A 151 -10.59 12.18 3.65
C TYR A 151 -11.72 13.10 3.16
N SER A 152 -12.38 13.79 4.10
CA SER A 152 -13.49 14.73 3.84
C SER A 152 -12.99 16.04 3.25
#